data_AF-A0A7Y0NP69-F1
#
_entry.id   AF-A0A7Y0NP69-F1
#
_cell.length_a   1.000
_cell.length_b   1.000
_cell.length_c   1.000
_cell.angle_alpha   90.00
_cell.angle_beta   90.00
_cell.angle_gamma   90.00
#
_symmetry.space_group_name_H-M   'P 1'
#
loop_
_entity.id
_entity.type
_entity.pdbx_description
1 polymer ?
#
loop_
_entity_poly.entity_id
_entity_poly.type
_entity_poly.pdbx_seq_one_letter_code
_entity_poly.pdbx_strand_id
1 'polypeptide(L)' 'MKKGDYVYGYHYEIGTIPGKVVRVNNKTITFNDGFKNYTLSKSNVKLQSEHYGN' A
#
# COMPACT_ATOMS: atom_id res chain seq x y z
N MET A 1 -4.29 5.47 -6.98
CA MET A 1 -3.46 5.58 -5.77
C MET A 1 -2.62 6.85 -5.83
N LYS A 2 -2.69 7.68 -4.79
CA LYS A 2 -1.91 8.90 -4.57
C LYS A 2 -1.42 8.97 -3.11
N LYS A 3 -0.50 9.88 -2.82
CA LYS A 3 -0.04 10.14 -1.45
C LYS A 3 -1.23 10.48 -0.56
N GLY A 4 -1.31 9.84 0.60
CA GLY A 4 -2.39 10.00 1.57
C GLY A 4 -3.49 8.94 1.50
N ASP A 5 -3.57 8.17 0.40
CA ASP A 5 -4.54 7.07 0.30
C ASP A 5 -4.20 5.94 1.28
N TYR A 6 -5.22 5.28 1.82
CA TYR A 6 -5.07 4.05 2.56
C TYR A 6 -5.06 2.85 1.62
N VAL A 7 -4.11 1.94 1.84
CA VAL A 7 -3.83 0.80 0.98
C VAL A 7 -3.55 -0.46 1.79
N TYR A 8 -3.68 -1.61 1.13
CA TYR A 8 -3.13 -2.87 1.58
C TYR A 8 -1.99 -3.28 0.64
N GLY A 9 -0.80 -3.48 1.21
CA GLY A 9 0.34 -4.04 0.49
C GLY A 9 0.50 -5.52 0.80
N TYR A 10 0.70 -6.35 -0.23
CA TYR A 10 0.94 -7.77 -0.09
C TYR A 10 2.44 -8.07 -0.18
N HIS A 11 3.00 -8.58 0.93
CA HIS A 11 4.40 -9.00 1.01
C HIS A 11 4.44 -10.52 1.22
N TYR A 12 5.30 -11.21 0.47
CA TYR A 12 5.31 -12.68 0.45
C TYR A 12 5.64 -13.31 1.82
N GLU A 13 6.48 -12.66 2.63
CA GLU A 13 6.89 -13.19 3.96
C GLU A 13 5.92 -12.88 5.09
N ILE A 14 5.26 -11.71 5.06
CA ILE A 14 4.49 -11.18 6.20
C ILE A 14 3.00 -11.03 5.89
N GLY A 15 2.59 -11.33 4.66
CA GLY A 15 1.21 -11.26 4.21
C GLY A 15 0.75 -9.83 3.91
N THR A 16 -0.51 -9.56 4.22
CA THR A 16 -1.16 -8.27 3.93
C THR A 16 -0.86 -7.25 5.01
N ILE A 17 -0.37 -6.08 4.60
CA ILE A 17 0.05 -4.99 5.47
C ILE A 17 -0.82 -3.78 5.17
N PRO A 18 -1.66 -3.32 6.11
CA PRO A 18 -2.37 -2.06 5.94
C PRO A 18 -1.40 -0.88 6.07
N GLY A 19 -1.66 0.20 5.35
CA GLY A 19 -0.93 1.43 5.59
C GLY A 19 -1.38 2.60 4.73
N LYS A 20 -0.72 3.74 4.94
CA LYS A 20 -0.98 5.00 4.23
C LYS A 20 0.13 5.31 3.25
N VAL A 21 -0.23 5.60 2.00
CA VAL A 21 0.73 5.92 0.94
C VAL A 21 1.49 7.19 1.28
N VAL A 22 2.81 7.11 1.36
CA VAL A 22 3.69 8.27 1.59
C VAL A 22 4.36 8.73 0.29
N ARG A 23 4.56 7.81 -0.67
CA ARG A 23 5.19 8.12 -1.96
C ARG A 23 4.70 7.16 -3.05
N VAL A 24 4.51 7.68 -4.25
CA VAL A 24 4.21 6.90 -5.46
C VAL A 24 5.30 7.18 -6.49
N ASN A 25 5.99 6.14 -6.93
CA ASN A 25 6.93 6.19 -8.05
C ASN A 25 6.32 5.52 -9.28
N ASN A 26 7.04 5.43 -10.40
CA ASN A 26 6.49 4.84 -11.63
C ASN A 26 6.08 3.36 -11.43
N LYS A 27 6.93 2.55 -10.78
CA LYS A 27 6.70 1.10 -10.59
C LYS A 27 6.42 0.67 -9.14
N THR A 28 6.72 1.51 -8.16
CA THR A 28 6.62 1.16 -6.74
C THR A 28 5.77 2.16 -5.95
N ILE A 29 5.25 1.70 -4.83
CA ILE A 29 4.54 2.50 -3.83
C ILE A 29 5.23 2.31 -2.50
N THR A 30 5.52 3.43 -1.83
CA THR A 30 5.93 3.43 -0.43
C THR A 30 4.74 3.81 0.43
N PHE A 31 4.41 2.98 1.41
CA PHE A 31 3.36 3.22 2.39
C PHE A 31 3.88 2.95 3.81
N ASN A 32 3.27 3.59 4.80
CA ASN A 32 3.63 3.47 6.20
C ASN A 32 2.50 2.77 6.97
N ASP A 33 2.81 1.74 7.75
CA ASP A 33 1.83 0.98 8.54
C ASP A 33 1.58 1.56 9.95
N GLY A 34 2.29 2.63 10.32
CA GLY A 34 2.33 3.20 11.67
C GLY A 34 3.65 2.94 12.40
N PHE A 35 4.39 1.89 12.01
CA PHE A 35 5.68 1.54 12.62
C PHE A 35 6.85 1.72 11.65
N LYS A 36 6.71 1.26 10.41
CA LYS A 36 7.78 1.37 9.40
C LYS A 36 7.24 1.64 7.99
N ASN A 37 8.17 2.02 7.11
CA ASN A 37 7.89 2.26 5.70
C ASN A 37 8.14 0.98 4.91
N TYR A 38 7.18 0.62 4.06
CA TYR A 38 7.27 -0.50 3.12
C TYR A 38 7.26 0.04 1.70
N THR A 39 8.17 -0.45 0.87
CA THR A 39 8.19 -0.15 -0.57
C THR A 39 7.92 -1.41 -1.35
N LEU A 40 6.77 -1.48 -2.02
CA LEU A 40 6.35 -2.63 -2.81
C LEU A 40 6.06 -2.24 -4.26
N SER A 41 6.04 -3.23 -5.16
CA SER A 41 5.55 -3.05 -6.52
C SER A 41 4.10 -2.58 -6.50
N LYS A 42 3.73 -1.67 -7.40
CA LYS A 42 2.34 -1.21 -7.58
C LYS A 42 1.34 -2.36 -7.75
N SER A 43 1.76 -3.44 -8.41
CA SER A 43 0.93 -4.65 -8.60
C SER A 43 0.51 -5.31 -7.29
N ASN A 44 1.32 -5.15 -6.24
CA ASN A 44 1.14 -5.79 -4.95
C ASN A 44 0.49 -4.84 -3.92
N VAL A 45 0.04 -3.66 -4.35
CA VAL A 45 -0.61 -2.68 -3.47
C VAL A 45 -1.99 -2.36 -4.03
N LYS A 46 -3.01 -2.46 -3.18
CA LYS A 46 -4.42 -2.22 -3.52
C LYS A 46 -4.99 -1.12 -2.66
N LEU A 47 -5.90 -0.30 -3.19
CA LEU A 47 -6.61 0.69 -2.39
C LEU A 47 -7.52 0.00 -1.37
N GLN A 48 -7.54 0.51 -0.14
CA GLN A 48 -8.45 0.00 0.88
C GLN A 48 -9.92 0.28 0.51
N SER A 49 -10.19 1.38 -0.20
CA SER A 49 -11.52 1.73 -0.70
C SER A 49 -12.06 0.78 -1.78
N GLU A 50 -11.20 0.01 -2.45
CA GLU A 50 -11.64 -1.02 -3.41
C GLU A 50 -12.09 -2.32 -2.71
N HIS A 51 -11.85 -2.47 -1.40
CA HIS A 51 -12.31 -3.64 -0.61
C HIS A 51 -13.75 -3.49 -0.07
N TYR A 52 -14.29 -2.27 -0.06
CA TYR A 52 -15.66 -1.94 0.38
C TYR A 52 -16.46 -1.26 -0.75
N GLY A 53 -16.33 -1.76 -1.97
CA GLY A 53 -17.05 -1.26 -3.14
C GLY A 53 -18.34 -2.04 -3.41
N ASN A 54 -19.44 -1.56 -2.80
CA ASN A 54 -20.86 -1.81 -3.09
C ASN A 54 -21.48 -3.14 -2.62
#